data_AF-A0AAV9W5G4-F1
#
_entry.id   AF-A0AAV9W5G4-F1
#
_cell.length_a   1.000
_cell.length_b   1.000
_cell.length_c   1.000
_cell.angle_alpha   90.00
_cell.angle_beta   90.00
_cell.angle_gamma   90.00
#
_symmetry.space_group_name_H-M   'P 1'
#
loop_
_entity.id
_entity.type
_entity.pdbx_description
1 polymer ?
#
loop_
_entity_poly.entity_id
_entity_poly.type
_entity_poly.pdbx_seq_one_letter_code
_entity_poly.pdbx_strand_id
1 'polypeptide(L)'
;MFLLHRSISCCRRSFKGTIGIRIATALNSGVAYQTTRQNHKSRSFIRGVTSNTATSCSRPERMAIYPTAVSEYLSSHKYPAKAHARAVAKHLSLTSGTIYLESQKSRLEEDKDQEAPFHQRRYFFYLSGCALPNCYLTYDIAKDFLTLYIPPIDPEEVMWSGLPLDADGAKNKFDVDVAKYSNELETDLKGEILAIPEQVSDRVTALKGGEATVKLSKDLKEAIDECRVYKDDYEVALIKHANEISGIAHVALMKAAKTTKFEHELEGIFLENCIRRGARRQAYESIIASGTNAATLHYIHNNQAFGDRLNILIDGGCEYDLYASDITRVFPLNGKFTQESREIYSLVLKMQLDALAMIRPGILWDTIHETVHKILIQGFLDLGIFHNGTVDEILANRTSCAFLPHGLGHHMGMDTHDTGGHPNYSDSDPMYRYLRVRIPLKERAVITVEPGVYFCEFIIKPYLDDPKHNKYINREVLDKYWTVGGVRIEDDVLVTKDGYENLTDVVKEIDDVERTVNGV
;
A
#
# COMPACT_ATOMS: atom_id res chain seq x y z
N MET A 1 32.30 -24.29 28.11
CA MET A 1 32.89 -23.37 29.10
C MET A 1 31.74 -22.50 29.62
N PHE A 2 30.93 -23.06 30.55
CA PHE A 2 30.75 -22.63 31.96
C PHE A 2 30.14 -21.20 32.05
N LEU A 3 28.98 -20.92 32.68
CA LEU A 3 28.39 -21.35 33.96
C LEU A 3 26.86 -21.08 33.95
N LEU A 4 26.00 -22.06 34.31
CA LEU A 4 25.23 -22.24 35.58
C LEU A 4 23.95 -21.36 35.69
N HIS A 5 22.78 -21.82 36.19
CA HIS A 5 22.56 -22.82 37.25
C HIS A 5 21.11 -23.40 37.27
N ARG A 6 21.02 -24.65 37.76
CA ARG A 6 19.81 -25.42 38.13
C ARG A 6 19.36 -25.08 39.56
N SER A 7 18.08 -25.37 39.90
CA SER A 7 17.64 -26.35 40.92
C SER A 7 16.43 -25.88 41.76
N ILE A 8 15.33 -26.66 41.77
CA ILE A 8 14.51 -27.02 42.97
C ILE A 8 13.86 -28.38 42.63
N SER A 9 14.41 -29.53 43.05
CA SER A 9 14.25 -30.24 44.34
C SER A 9 12.86 -30.80 44.66
N CYS A 10 12.69 -32.06 44.22
CA CYS A 10 12.09 -33.22 44.89
C CYS A 10 11.42 -33.03 46.28
N CYS A 11 10.14 -33.40 46.37
CA CYS A 11 9.47 -33.79 47.61
C CYS A 11 9.07 -35.27 47.51
N ARG A 12 9.77 -36.15 48.24
CA ARG A 12 9.37 -37.56 48.46
C ARG A 12 8.47 -37.64 49.69
N ARG A 13 7.27 -38.18 49.54
CA ARG A 13 6.59 -38.92 50.62
C ARG A 13 6.14 -40.29 50.10
N SER A 14 6.43 -41.27 50.93
CA SER A 14 6.28 -42.71 50.75
C SER A 14 4.82 -43.13 50.68
N PHE A 15 4.47 -44.04 49.78
CA PHE A 15 3.57 -45.15 50.07
C PHE A 15 3.96 -46.38 49.23
N LYS A 16 4.30 -47.47 49.92
CA LYS A 16 4.45 -48.82 49.36
C LYS A 16 3.05 -49.43 49.22
N GLY A 17 2.74 -49.99 48.06
CA GLY A 17 1.56 -50.82 47.83
C GLY A 17 1.78 -51.67 46.58
N THR A 18 1.83 -52.99 46.75
CA THR A 18 2.12 -53.99 45.74
C THR A 18 0.81 -54.57 45.18
N ILE A 19 0.87 -55.09 43.94
CA ILE A 19 0.00 -56.11 43.29
C ILE A 19 -1.24 -55.60 42.53
N GLY A 20 -1.37 -55.98 41.25
CA GLY A 20 -2.69 -56.08 40.59
C GLY A 20 -2.80 -55.97 39.06
N ILE A 21 -2.14 -56.84 38.30
CA ILE A 21 -2.48 -57.45 36.98
C ILE A 21 -3.71 -56.90 36.20
N ARG A 22 -3.53 -56.52 34.91
CA ARG A 22 -4.09 -57.23 33.71
C ARG A 22 -3.74 -56.51 32.39
N ILE A 23 -2.93 -57.18 31.57
CA ILE A 23 -2.77 -56.96 30.14
C ILE A 23 -3.82 -57.82 29.43
N ALA A 24 -4.52 -57.26 28.45
CA ALA A 24 -5.28 -58.03 27.46
C ALA A 24 -5.01 -57.45 26.06
N THR A 25 -4.17 -58.17 25.33
CA THR A 25 -3.97 -58.10 23.88
C THR A 25 -5.12 -58.81 23.17
N ALA A 26 -5.57 -58.28 22.03
CA ALA A 26 -6.35 -59.04 21.05
C ALA A 26 -5.93 -58.63 19.63
N LEU A 27 -5.47 -59.62 18.88
CA LEU A 27 -5.07 -59.60 17.48
C LEU A 27 -6.17 -60.16 16.59
N ASN A 28 -6.20 -59.67 15.35
CA ASN A 28 -6.62 -60.30 14.09
C ASN A 28 -8.05 -60.82 13.89
N SER A 29 -8.69 -60.34 12.81
CA SER A 29 -8.92 -61.17 11.62
C SER A 29 -9.56 -60.33 10.49
N GLY A 30 -9.00 -60.45 9.29
CA GLY A 30 -9.58 -59.92 8.07
C GLY A 30 -10.45 -60.97 7.37
N VAL A 31 -11.47 -60.53 6.64
CA VAL A 31 -12.15 -61.30 5.58
C VAL A 31 -12.68 -60.31 4.53
N ALA A 32 -12.32 -60.54 3.27
CA ALA A 32 -12.88 -59.92 2.09
C ALA A 32 -14.17 -60.63 1.67
N TYR A 33 -15.18 -59.94 1.13
CA TYR A 33 -16.16 -60.57 0.24
C TYR A 33 -16.74 -59.63 -0.82
N GLN A 34 -17.03 -60.26 -1.95
CA GLN A 34 -17.36 -59.74 -3.27
C GLN A 34 -18.77 -59.17 -3.44
N THR A 35 -18.86 -58.39 -4.51
CA THR A 35 -20.01 -57.87 -5.25
C THR A 35 -21.12 -58.89 -5.56
N THR A 36 -22.38 -58.43 -5.55
CA THR A 36 -23.44 -58.96 -6.42
C THR A 36 -24.46 -57.87 -6.80
N ARG A 37 -24.69 -57.74 -8.10
CA ARG A 37 -25.83 -57.02 -8.71
C ARG A 37 -27.05 -57.94 -8.74
N GLN A 38 -28.24 -57.42 -8.49
CA GLN A 38 -29.49 -58.00 -9.00
C GLN A 38 -30.39 -56.90 -9.59
N ASN A 39 -30.74 -57.10 -10.86
CA ASN A 39 -31.84 -56.46 -11.56
C ASN A 39 -33.12 -57.28 -11.29
N HIS A 40 -34.29 -56.64 -11.15
CA HIS A 40 -35.46 -56.97 -11.98
C HIS A 40 -36.60 -55.95 -11.88
N LYS A 41 -37.27 -55.77 -13.02
CA LYS A 41 -38.24 -54.75 -13.44
C LYS A 41 -39.69 -55.08 -13.04
N SER A 42 -40.53 -54.06 -12.86
CA SER A 42 -41.94 -54.01 -13.33
C SER A 42 -42.40 -52.53 -13.44
N ARG A 43 -42.65 -51.99 -14.64
CA ARG A 43 -43.96 -51.71 -15.33
C ARG A 43 -44.89 -50.78 -14.52
N SER A 44 -45.55 -49.72 -15.02
CA SER A 44 -45.59 -49.00 -16.30
C SER A 44 -46.67 -47.88 -16.23
N PHE A 45 -46.54 -46.82 -17.05
CA PHE A 45 -47.52 -45.76 -17.39
C PHE A 45 -47.79 -44.72 -16.27
N ILE A 46 -47.67 -43.39 -16.47
CA ILE A 46 -48.38 -42.54 -17.44
C ILE A 46 -47.57 -41.25 -17.76
N ARG A 47 -47.45 -40.97 -19.07
CA ARG A 47 -47.34 -39.69 -19.85
C ARG A 47 -46.74 -38.41 -19.23
N GLY A 48 -45.81 -37.79 -19.96
CA GLY A 48 -45.66 -36.32 -19.93
C GLY A 48 -44.31 -35.71 -20.35
N VAL A 49 -43.92 -35.84 -21.63
CA VAL A 49 -43.24 -34.81 -22.46
C VAL A 49 -41.92 -34.18 -21.96
N THR A 50 -40.81 -34.71 -22.52
CA THR A 50 -39.56 -34.07 -22.98
C THR A 50 -38.90 -32.93 -22.18
N SER A 51 -37.76 -33.22 -21.55
CA SER A 51 -36.63 -32.29 -21.46
C SER A 51 -35.30 -33.02 -21.65
N ASN A 52 -34.74 -32.89 -22.85
CA ASN A 52 -33.35 -33.18 -23.15
C ASN A 52 -32.53 -32.01 -22.59
N THR A 53 -31.72 -32.23 -21.56
CA THR A 53 -30.46 -31.49 -21.36
C THR A 53 -29.55 -32.34 -20.51
N ALA A 54 -28.50 -32.86 -21.14
CA ALA A 54 -27.33 -33.37 -20.47
C ALA A 54 -26.74 -32.25 -19.60
N THR A 55 -26.72 -32.45 -18.29
CA THR A 55 -25.96 -31.61 -17.36
C THR A 55 -24.49 -31.91 -17.58
N SER A 56 -23.86 -31.12 -18.45
CA SER A 56 -22.41 -30.96 -18.45
C SER A 56 -22.01 -30.43 -17.08
N CYS A 57 -21.18 -31.18 -16.37
CA CYS A 57 -20.47 -30.71 -15.19
C CYS A 57 -19.67 -29.47 -15.61
N SER A 58 -20.17 -28.28 -15.30
CA SER A 58 -19.46 -27.04 -15.52
C SER A 58 -18.19 -27.10 -14.69
N ARG A 59 -17.05 -26.90 -15.35
CA ARG A 59 -15.82 -26.47 -14.67
C ARG A 59 -16.19 -25.32 -13.74
N PRO A 60 -15.62 -25.22 -12.53
CA PRO A 60 -15.81 -24.02 -11.73
C PRO A 60 -15.42 -22.85 -12.62
N GLU A 61 -16.36 -21.94 -12.84
CA GLU A 61 -16.05 -20.62 -13.37
C GLU A 61 -14.89 -20.12 -12.53
N ARG A 62 -13.73 -19.92 -13.16
CA ARG A 62 -12.70 -19.08 -12.55
C ARG A 62 -13.46 -17.83 -12.12
N MET A 63 -13.49 -17.52 -10.83
CA MET A 63 -13.79 -16.16 -10.40
C MET A 63 -12.79 -15.28 -11.14
N ALA A 64 -13.21 -14.78 -12.29
CA ALA A 64 -12.44 -13.84 -13.07
C ALA A 64 -12.47 -12.56 -12.26
N ILE A 65 -11.40 -12.38 -11.49
CA ILE A 65 -10.87 -11.09 -11.10
C ILE A 65 -11.07 -10.19 -12.31
N TYR A 66 -11.80 -9.10 -12.13
CA TYR A 66 -12.13 -8.09 -13.16
C TYR A 66 -10.99 -7.97 -14.19
N PRO A 67 -11.08 -8.60 -15.38
CA PRO A 67 -9.99 -8.55 -16.34
C PRO A 67 -10.03 -7.15 -16.96
N THR A 68 -9.09 -6.31 -16.55
CA THR A 68 -8.81 -5.03 -17.19
C THR A 68 -7.66 -5.25 -18.16
N ALA A 69 -7.49 -4.37 -19.15
CA ALA A 69 -6.32 -4.44 -20.01
C ALA A 69 -5.00 -4.43 -19.20
N VAL A 70 -5.02 -3.75 -18.05
CA VAL A 70 -3.91 -3.70 -17.09
C VAL A 70 -3.68 -5.08 -16.44
N SER A 71 -4.71 -5.74 -15.91
CA SER A 71 -4.52 -7.06 -15.27
C SER A 71 -4.15 -8.16 -16.28
N GLU A 72 -4.63 -8.07 -17.53
CA GLU A 72 -4.19 -8.93 -18.63
C GLU A 72 -2.70 -8.72 -18.97
N TYR A 73 -2.26 -7.46 -19.07
CA TYR A 73 -0.84 -7.11 -19.27
C TYR A 73 0.04 -7.67 -18.16
N LEU A 74 -0.33 -7.44 -16.88
CA LEU A 74 0.41 -7.95 -15.72
C LEU A 74 0.49 -9.49 -15.73
N SER A 75 -0.57 -10.18 -16.12
CA SER A 75 -0.59 -11.66 -16.15
C SER A 75 0.24 -12.28 -17.27
N SER A 76 0.55 -11.51 -18.32
CA SER A 76 1.26 -11.98 -19.52
C SER A 76 2.74 -11.56 -19.58
N HIS A 77 3.18 -10.73 -18.64
CA HIS A 77 4.55 -10.23 -18.55
C HIS A 77 5.17 -10.62 -17.21
N LYS A 78 6.51 -10.68 -17.16
CA LYS A 78 7.23 -10.82 -15.89
C LYS A 78 7.58 -9.45 -15.34
N TYR A 79 7.59 -9.36 -14.01
CA TYR A 79 8.18 -8.22 -13.32
C TYR A 79 9.65 -8.03 -13.76
N PRO A 80 10.08 -6.82 -14.19
CA PRO A 80 11.34 -6.58 -14.91
C PRO A 80 12.57 -6.43 -13.99
N ALA A 81 12.75 -7.39 -13.09
CA ALA A 81 13.80 -7.41 -12.07
C ALA A 81 15.22 -7.22 -12.63
N LYS A 82 15.56 -7.84 -13.77
CA LYS A 82 16.90 -7.73 -14.35
C LYS A 82 17.16 -6.35 -14.95
N ALA A 83 16.14 -5.71 -15.53
CA ALA A 83 16.25 -4.34 -16.01
C ALA A 83 16.50 -3.37 -14.85
N HIS A 84 15.82 -3.54 -13.72
CA HIS A 84 16.05 -2.74 -12.52
C HIS A 84 17.47 -2.92 -11.97
N ALA A 85 17.98 -4.15 -11.90
CA ALA A 85 19.34 -4.42 -11.44
C ALA A 85 20.40 -3.72 -12.30
N ARG A 86 20.22 -3.75 -13.63
CA ARG A 86 21.07 -3.01 -14.59
C ARG A 86 20.98 -1.50 -14.38
N ALA A 87 19.78 -0.96 -14.15
CA ALA A 87 19.57 0.47 -13.92
C ALA A 87 20.31 0.95 -12.66
N VAL A 88 20.24 0.19 -11.56
CA VAL A 88 20.94 0.50 -10.31
C VAL A 88 22.46 0.44 -10.49
N ALA A 89 22.99 -0.60 -11.14
CA ALA A 89 24.42 -0.69 -11.40
C ALA A 89 24.93 0.46 -12.28
N LYS A 90 24.14 0.85 -13.30
CA LYS A 90 24.41 2.01 -14.15
C LYS A 90 24.39 3.31 -13.35
N HIS A 91 23.41 3.50 -12.46
CA HIS A 91 23.32 4.69 -11.61
C HIS A 91 24.56 4.84 -10.71
N LEU A 92 25.04 3.73 -10.14
CA LEU A 92 26.27 3.70 -9.34
C LEU A 92 27.56 3.78 -10.18
N SER A 93 27.46 3.79 -11.51
CA SER A 93 28.62 3.74 -12.42
C SER A 93 29.55 2.55 -12.17
N LEU A 94 28.99 1.41 -11.74
CA LEU A 94 29.75 0.20 -11.47
C LEU A 94 29.88 -0.66 -12.74
N THR A 95 31.05 -1.26 -12.92
CA THR A 95 31.33 -2.20 -14.04
C THR A 95 31.68 -3.61 -13.57
N SER A 96 31.85 -3.80 -12.26
CA SER A 96 32.20 -5.07 -11.62
C SER A 96 31.70 -5.13 -10.18
N GLY A 97 31.82 -6.30 -9.56
CA GLY A 97 31.31 -6.58 -8.22
C GLY A 97 29.90 -7.15 -8.24
N THR A 98 29.40 -7.53 -7.07
CA THR A 98 28.11 -8.19 -6.91
C THR A 98 27.21 -7.39 -5.98
N ILE A 99 26.00 -7.03 -6.44
CA ILE A 99 24.96 -6.50 -5.55
C ILE A 99 24.32 -7.67 -4.82
N TYR A 100 24.22 -7.59 -3.50
CA TYR A 100 23.61 -8.60 -2.63
C TYR A 100 22.47 -8.00 -1.80
N LEU A 101 21.30 -8.62 -1.86
CA LEU A 101 20.12 -8.23 -1.07
C LEU A 101 19.46 -9.44 -0.42
N GLU A 102 18.85 -9.22 0.75
CA GLU A 102 18.07 -10.22 1.45
C GLU A 102 16.58 -9.87 1.46
N SER A 103 15.73 -10.88 1.27
CA SER A 103 14.31 -10.73 1.53
C SER A 103 14.04 -10.50 3.02
N GLN A 104 12.82 -10.09 3.33
CA GLN A 104 12.31 -10.19 4.70
C GLN A 104 12.31 -11.66 5.14
N LYS A 105 12.61 -11.88 6.42
CA LYS A 105 12.60 -13.21 7.03
C LYS A 105 11.25 -13.47 7.69
N SER A 106 10.79 -14.72 7.64
CA SER A 106 9.67 -15.15 8.48
C SER A 106 10.09 -15.06 9.95
N ARG A 107 9.18 -14.60 10.79
CA ARG A 107 9.36 -14.55 12.24
C ARG A 107 8.03 -14.86 12.92
N LEU A 108 8.11 -15.34 14.15
CA LEU A 108 6.94 -15.51 15.00
C LEU A 108 6.58 -14.20 15.70
N GLU A 109 5.32 -14.06 16.08
CA GLU A 109 4.84 -12.99 16.94
C GLU A 109 5.31 -13.21 18.38
N GLU A 110 6.29 -12.41 18.82
CA GLU A 110 6.82 -12.40 20.18
C GLU A 110 7.13 -13.82 20.73
N ASP A 111 6.33 -14.28 21.70
CA ASP A 111 6.46 -15.56 22.41
C ASP A 111 5.43 -16.61 21.95
N LYS A 112 4.77 -16.40 20.80
CA LYS A 112 3.73 -17.28 20.23
C LYS A 112 4.28 -18.14 19.10
N ASP A 113 3.53 -19.18 18.75
CA ASP A 113 3.77 -20.05 17.60
C ASP A 113 3.12 -19.54 16.30
N GLN A 114 2.48 -18.37 16.35
CA GLN A 114 1.88 -17.71 15.20
C GLN A 114 2.91 -16.90 14.42
N GLU A 115 2.97 -17.06 13.09
CA GLU A 115 3.79 -16.20 12.23
C GLU A 115 3.31 -14.74 12.27
N ALA A 116 4.28 -13.83 12.37
CA ALA A 116 4.02 -12.41 12.23
C ALA A 116 3.57 -12.07 10.80
N PRO A 117 2.70 -11.05 10.61
CA PRO A 117 2.32 -10.58 9.29
C PRO A 117 3.56 -10.31 8.42
N PHE A 118 3.68 -11.07 7.34
CA PHE A 118 4.79 -10.95 6.42
C PHE A 118 4.58 -9.83 5.41
N HIS A 119 5.53 -8.92 5.30
CA HIS A 119 5.60 -7.92 4.25
C HIS A 119 7.04 -7.79 3.77
N GLN A 120 7.22 -7.75 2.45
CA GLN A 120 8.53 -7.88 1.84
C GLN A 120 9.32 -6.55 1.88
N ARG A 121 10.65 -6.67 1.94
CA ARG A 121 11.55 -5.52 1.81
C ARG A 121 11.50 -4.94 0.39
N ARG A 122 11.29 -3.63 0.29
CA ARG A 122 11.17 -2.91 -0.99
C ARG A 122 12.39 -3.07 -1.88
N TYR A 123 13.58 -2.88 -1.33
CA TYR A 123 14.85 -3.02 -2.07
C TYR A 123 15.03 -4.40 -2.69
N PHE A 124 14.75 -5.46 -1.91
CA PHE A 124 14.84 -6.83 -2.40
C PHE A 124 13.81 -7.13 -3.47
N PHE A 125 12.54 -6.76 -3.23
CA PHE A 125 11.49 -6.99 -4.22
C PHE A 125 11.74 -6.20 -5.50
N TYR A 126 12.19 -4.93 -5.39
CA TYR A 126 12.46 -4.08 -6.55
C TYR A 126 13.41 -4.75 -7.55
N LEU A 127 14.43 -5.47 -7.06
CA LEU A 127 15.42 -6.17 -7.89
C LEU A 127 15.13 -7.65 -8.15
N SER A 128 14.00 -8.19 -7.68
CA SER A 128 13.71 -9.64 -7.82
C SER A 128 12.30 -9.97 -8.28
N GLY A 129 11.32 -9.10 -8.01
CA GLY A 129 9.88 -9.41 -8.09
C GLY A 129 9.43 -10.51 -7.11
N CYS A 130 10.29 -10.94 -6.19
CA CYS A 130 10.05 -12.11 -5.36
C CYS A 130 9.38 -11.74 -4.03
N ALA A 131 8.14 -12.19 -3.84
CA ALA A 131 7.38 -12.02 -2.60
C ALA A 131 7.64 -13.13 -1.56
N LEU A 132 8.52 -14.09 -1.81
CA LEU A 132 8.79 -15.18 -0.87
C LEU A 132 9.69 -14.70 0.30
N PRO A 133 9.46 -15.22 1.53
CA PRO A 133 10.35 -14.97 2.65
C PRO A 133 11.65 -15.78 2.53
N ASN A 134 12.63 -15.45 3.37
CA ASN A 134 13.87 -16.22 3.55
C ASN A 134 14.69 -16.44 2.27
N CYS A 135 14.55 -15.56 1.29
CA CYS A 135 15.26 -15.54 0.03
C CYS A 135 16.47 -14.59 0.05
N TYR A 136 17.32 -14.75 -0.96
CA TYR A 136 18.51 -13.93 -1.21
C TYR A 136 18.64 -13.63 -2.70
N LEU A 137 19.28 -12.52 -3.05
CA LEU A 137 19.49 -12.11 -4.43
C LEU A 137 20.94 -11.67 -4.62
N THR A 138 21.57 -12.14 -5.68
CA THR A 138 22.87 -11.63 -6.13
C THR A 138 22.81 -11.19 -7.58
N TYR A 139 23.39 -10.03 -7.90
CA TYR A 139 23.56 -9.56 -9.27
C TYR A 139 25.05 -9.32 -9.54
N ASP A 140 25.67 -10.19 -10.34
CA ASP A 140 27.04 -10.03 -10.83
C ASP A 140 27.04 -9.01 -11.98
N ILE A 141 27.58 -7.83 -11.72
CA ILE A 141 27.50 -6.67 -12.62
C ILE A 141 28.30 -6.92 -13.91
N ALA A 142 29.48 -7.52 -13.80
CA ALA A 142 30.37 -7.74 -14.94
C ALA A 142 29.81 -8.82 -15.88
N LYS A 143 29.16 -9.84 -15.32
CA LYS A 143 28.52 -10.90 -16.10
C LYS A 143 27.10 -10.57 -16.53
N ASP A 144 26.52 -9.49 -16.00
CA ASP A 144 25.10 -9.17 -16.13
C ASP A 144 24.23 -10.40 -15.79
N PHE A 145 24.44 -10.94 -14.58
CA PHE A 145 23.89 -12.23 -14.17
C PHE A 145 23.17 -12.14 -12.81
N LEU A 146 21.85 -12.30 -12.83
CA LEU A 146 20.95 -12.19 -11.69
C LEU A 146 20.54 -13.58 -11.18
N THR A 147 20.87 -13.87 -9.93
CA THR A 147 20.56 -15.13 -9.25
C THR A 147 19.65 -14.91 -8.06
N LEU A 148 18.52 -15.62 -8.03
CA LEU A 148 17.61 -15.68 -6.88
C LEU A 148 17.83 -16.98 -6.11
N TYR A 149 18.00 -16.89 -4.80
CA TYR A 149 18.10 -18.05 -3.92
C TYR A 149 16.82 -18.16 -3.10
N ILE A 150 16.09 -19.26 -3.24
CA ILE A 150 14.86 -19.56 -2.50
C ILE A 150 15.09 -20.64 -1.43
N PRO A 151 14.24 -20.77 -0.40
CA PRO A 151 14.38 -21.85 0.58
C PRO A 151 14.35 -23.24 -0.07
N PRO A 152 15.16 -24.21 0.43
CA PRO A 152 15.04 -25.60 0.03
C PRO A 152 13.68 -26.18 0.44
N ILE A 153 13.19 -27.17 -0.32
CA ILE A 153 11.94 -27.84 0.00
C ILE A 153 12.13 -28.74 1.21
N ASP A 154 11.46 -28.41 2.31
CA ASP A 154 11.37 -29.26 3.50
C ASP A 154 10.12 -30.16 3.43
N PRO A 155 10.28 -31.50 3.47
CA PRO A 155 9.14 -32.42 3.51
C PRO A 155 8.13 -32.16 4.62
N GLU A 156 8.56 -31.65 5.79
CA GLU A 156 7.65 -31.30 6.88
C GLU A 156 6.83 -30.06 6.52
N GLU A 157 7.45 -29.01 5.96
CA GLU A 157 6.72 -27.82 5.49
C GLU A 157 5.75 -28.17 4.36
N VAL A 158 6.08 -29.12 3.48
CA VAL A 158 5.14 -29.58 2.43
C VAL A 158 3.87 -30.16 3.04
N MET A 159 4.01 -30.92 4.14
CA MET A 159 2.87 -31.50 4.86
C MET A 159 2.00 -30.43 5.55
N TRP A 160 2.61 -29.39 6.12
CA TRP A 160 1.90 -28.37 6.91
C TRP A 160 1.40 -27.17 6.10
N SER A 161 2.19 -26.72 5.13
CA SER A 161 2.03 -25.46 4.41
C SER A 161 1.82 -25.63 2.90
N GLY A 162 1.88 -26.87 2.40
CA GLY A 162 1.75 -27.21 0.99
C GLY A 162 3.08 -27.14 0.23
N LEU A 163 3.07 -27.59 -1.03
CA LEU A 163 4.28 -27.63 -1.85
C LEU A 163 4.76 -26.21 -2.20
N PRO A 164 5.95 -25.78 -1.74
CA PRO A 164 6.48 -24.47 -2.09
C PRO A 164 6.96 -24.44 -3.55
N LEU A 165 7.29 -23.23 -4.02
CA LEU A 165 7.92 -23.03 -5.33
C LEU A 165 9.30 -23.68 -5.34
N ASP A 166 9.61 -24.47 -6.37
CA ASP A 166 10.94 -25.04 -6.59
C ASP A 166 11.83 -24.11 -7.42
N ALA A 167 13.11 -24.45 -7.58
CA ALA A 167 14.08 -23.62 -8.30
C ALA A 167 13.68 -23.40 -9.78
N ASP A 168 13.24 -24.45 -10.48
CA ASP A 168 12.80 -24.32 -11.87
C ASP A 168 11.53 -23.47 -12.00
N GLY A 169 10.57 -23.65 -11.09
CA GLY A 169 9.37 -22.82 -10.98
C GLY A 169 9.69 -21.36 -10.70
N ALA A 170 10.65 -21.08 -9.80
CA ALA A 170 11.11 -19.73 -9.50
C ALA A 170 11.76 -19.06 -10.70
N LYS A 171 12.65 -19.76 -11.42
CA LYS A 171 13.26 -19.27 -12.66
C LYS A 171 12.20 -18.99 -13.74
N ASN A 172 11.18 -19.85 -13.85
CA ASN A 172 10.10 -19.67 -14.81
C ASN A 172 9.16 -18.52 -14.42
N LYS A 173 8.97 -18.25 -13.13
CA LYS A 173 8.09 -17.19 -12.63
C LYS A 173 8.74 -15.81 -12.62
N PHE A 174 9.96 -15.69 -12.11
CA PHE A 174 10.65 -14.41 -11.93
C PHE A 174 11.57 -14.08 -13.10
N ASP A 175 11.93 -12.81 -13.27
CA ASP A 175 12.87 -12.33 -14.30
C ASP A 175 14.31 -12.43 -13.79
N VAL A 176 14.81 -13.67 -13.69
CA VAL A 176 16.15 -14.00 -13.20
C VAL A 176 16.83 -14.98 -14.16
N ASP A 177 18.16 -14.97 -14.21
CA ASP A 177 18.91 -15.89 -15.08
C ASP A 177 18.89 -17.31 -14.54
N VAL A 178 18.96 -17.43 -13.22
CA VAL A 178 18.89 -18.71 -12.51
C VAL A 178 18.26 -18.53 -11.14
N ALA A 179 17.53 -19.54 -10.70
CA ALA A 179 17.14 -19.70 -9.31
C ALA A 179 17.83 -20.92 -8.71
N LYS A 180 18.27 -20.80 -7.46
CA LYS A 180 18.99 -21.81 -6.68
C LYS A 180 18.36 -21.95 -5.30
N TYR A 181 18.80 -22.93 -4.52
CA TYR A 181 18.41 -23.02 -3.12
C TYR A 181 19.34 -22.19 -2.22
N SER A 182 18.80 -21.67 -1.12
CA SER A 182 19.50 -20.76 -0.20
C SER A 182 20.71 -21.39 0.50
N ASN A 183 20.79 -22.72 0.58
CA ASN A 183 21.95 -23.44 1.08
C ASN A 183 23.15 -23.43 0.10
N GLU A 184 22.96 -23.03 -1.16
CA GLU A 184 24.03 -22.88 -2.15
C GLU A 184 24.70 -21.49 -2.08
N LEU A 185 24.03 -20.49 -1.47
CA LEU A 185 24.46 -19.09 -1.42
C LEU A 185 25.89 -18.91 -0.90
N GLU A 186 26.22 -19.56 0.22
CA GLU A 186 27.53 -19.40 0.89
C GLU A 186 28.69 -19.80 -0.03
N THR A 187 28.47 -20.75 -0.95
CA THR A 187 29.50 -21.19 -1.90
C THR A 187 29.66 -20.21 -3.07
N ASP A 188 28.58 -19.52 -3.43
CA ASP A 188 28.53 -18.60 -4.57
C ASP A 188 29.00 -17.18 -4.21
N LEU A 189 28.95 -16.79 -2.93
CA LEU A 189 29.39 -15.47 -2.46
C LEU A 189 30.91 -15.34 -2.45
N LYS A 190 31.45 -14.69 -3.48
CA LYS A 190 32.89 -14.44 -3.67
C LYS A 190 33.18 -13.05 -4.20
N GLY A 191 34.37 -12.53 -3.92
CA GLY A 191 34.83 -11.25 -4.45
C GLY A 191 34.19 -10.05 -3.76
N GLU A 192 34.08 -8.92 -4.46
CA GLU A 192 33.52 -7.68 -3.91
C GLU A 192 31.99 -7.73 -3.89
N ILE A 193 31.41 -7.62 -2.69
CA ILE A 193 29.96 -7.63 -2.46
C ILE A 193 29.51 -6.25 -2.00
N LEU A 194 28.55 -5.64 -2.70
CA LEU A 194 27.86 -4.44 -2.27
C LEU A 194 26.54 -4.82 -1.61
N ALA A 195 26.33 -4.37 -0.39
CA ALA A 195 25.10 -4.62 0.36
C ALA A 195 24.61 -3.37 1.09
N ILE A 196 23.32 -3.33 1.38
CA ILE A 196 22.70 -2.25 2.14
C ILE A 196 23.06 -2.44 3.63
N PRO A 197 23.58 -1.40 4.33
CA PRO A 197 23.81 -1.45 5.77
C PRO A 197 22.57 -1.92 6.54
N GLU A 198 22.77 -2.69 7.62
CA GLU A 198 21.71 -3.18 8.52
C GLU A 198 20.69 -4.15 7.88
N GLN A 199 20.82 -4.46 6.59
CA GLN A 199 19.96 -5.42 5.89
C GLN A 199 20.63 -6.78 5.65
N VAL A 200 21.90 -6.93 6.02
CA VAL A 200 22.63 -8.19 5.96
C VAL A 200 22.43 -8.95 7.27
N SER A 201 21.93 -10.18 7.19
CA SER A 201 21.69 -11.01 8.37
C SER A 201 22.98 -11.63 8.88
N ASP A 202 23.02 -11.88 10.19
CA ASP A 202 24.15 -12.57 10.82
C ASP A 202 24.30 -14.04 10.41
N ARG A 203 23.31 -14.59 9.70
CA ARG A 203 23.23 -15.99 9.26
C ARG A 203 24.11 -16.30 8.07
N VAL A 204 24.50 -15.30 7.28
CA VAL A 204 25.36 -15.49 6.11
C VAL A 204 26.81 -15.30 6.51
N THR A 205 27.49 -16.42 6.73
CA THR A 205 28.83 -16.50 7.32
C THR A 205 29.94 -16.20 6.31
N ALA A 206 29.73 -16.45 5.01
CA ALA A 206 30.71 -16.10 3.97
C ALA A 206 30.97 -14.59 3.91
N LEU A 207 29.99 -13.78 4.31
CA LEU A 207 30.10 -12.32 4.44
C LEU A 207 30.92 -11.87 5.67
N LYS A 208 31.26 -12.80 6.58
CA LYS A 208 31.98 -12.56 7.84
C LYS A 208 33.30 -13.33 7.88
N GLY A 209 34.23 -12.95 6.99
CA GLY A 209 35.58 -13.53 6.94
C GLY A 209 35.75 -14.70 5.98
N GLY A 210 34.84 -14.86 5.01
CA GLY A 210 34.99 -15.77 3.87
C GLY A 210 35.76 -15.15 2.69
N GLU A 211 35.61 -15.73 1.49
CA GLU A 211 36.21 -15.23 0.24
C GLU A 211 35.56 -13.93 -0.27
N ALA A 212 34.46 -13.50 0.35
CA ALA A 212 33.75 -12.27 0.01
C ALA A 212 34.27 -11.07 0.83
N THR A 213 34.54 -9.96 0.16
CA THR A 213 34.80 -8.66 0.79
C THR A 213 33.54 -7.81 0.70
N VAL A 214 32.91 -7.56 1.85
CA VAL A 214 31.64 -6.85 1.91
C VAL A 214 31.85 -5.35 2.08
N LYS A 215 31.32 -4.59 1.13
CA LYS A 215 31.20 -3.13 1.19
C LYS A 215 29.76 -2.76 1.51
N LEU A 216 29.50 -2.42 2.77
CA LEU A 216 28.24 -1.81 3.17
C LEU A 216 28.18 -0.40 2.59
N SER A 217 27.21 -0.14 1.70
CA SER A 217 27.13 1.10 0.94
C SER A 217 25.77 1.77 1.14
N LYS A 218 25.78 2.99 1.69
CA LYS A 218 24.59 3.85 1.70
C LYS A 218 24.21 4.27 0.27
N ASP A 219 25.21 4.50 -0.57
CA ASP A 219 25.04 4.83 -1.98
C ASP A 219 24.21 3.77 -2.73
N LEU A 220 24.34 2.47 -2.40
CA LEU A 220 23.49 1.43 -3.00
C LEU A 220 21.99 1.64 -2.68
N LYS A 221 21.68 1.95 -1.42
CA LYS A 221 20.30 2.23 -1.01
C LYS A 221 19.78 3.48 -1.74
N GLU A 222 20.57 4.54 -1.77
CA GLU A 222 20.22 5.80 -2.43
C GLU A 222 20.06 5.63 -3.94
N ALA A 223 20.91 4.83 -4.59
CA ALA A 223 20.78 4.51 -6.01
C ALA A 223 19.50 3.74 -6.32
N ILE A 224 19.10 2.78 -5.46
CA ILE A 224 17.81 2.10 -5.62
C ILE A 224 16.67 3.09 -5.38
N ASP A 225 16.75 3.94 -4.36
CA ASP A 225 15.74 4.97 -4.06
C ASP A 225 15.54 5.91 -5.26
N GLU A 226 16.61 6.33 -5.94
CA GLU A 226 16.57 7.17 -7.14
C GLU A 226 16.05 6.43 -8.38
N CYS A 227 16.40 5.15 -8.55
CA CYS A 227 15.88 4.34 -9.66
C CYS A 227 14.38 4.10 -9.51
N ARG A 228 13.88 3.87 -8.29
CA ARG A 228 12.45 3.72 -7.98
C ARG A 228 11.61 4.96 -8.26
N VAL A 229 12.21 6.14 -8.38
CA VAL A 229 11.46 7.35 -8.78
C VAL A 229 10.94 7.21 -10.20
N TYR A 230 11.73 6.64 -11.11
CA TYR A 230 11.31 6.36 -12.47
C TYR A 230 10.52 5.05 -12.51
N LYS A 231 9.23 5.09 -12.84
CA LYS A 231 8.40 3.89 -12.95
C LYS A 231 8.41 3.39 -14.38
N ASP A 232 8.85 2.15 -14.60
CA ASP A 232 8.68 1.52 -15.91
C ASP A 232 7.21 1.15 -16.20
N ASP A 233 6.94 0.59 -17.39
CA ASP A 233 5.57 0.29 -17.80
C ASP A 233 4.92 -0.84 -16.98
N TYR A 234 5.70 -1.78 -16.43
CA TYR A 234 5.19 -2.82 -15.53
C TYR A 234 4.85 -2.24 -14.16
N GLU A 235 5.72 -1.38 -13.61
CA GLU A 235 5.47 -0.68 -12.36
C GLU A 235 4.24 0.24 -12.45
N VAL A 236 4.13 1.02 -13.54
CA VAL A 236 2.94 1.84 -13.78
C VAL A 236 1.68 0.98 -13.91
N ALA A 237 1.75 -0.20 -14.55
CA ALA A 237 0.62 -1.11 -14.62
C ALA A 237 0.19 -1.61 -13.23
N LEU A 238 1.12 -1.95 -12.33
CA LEU A 238 0.80 -2.33 -10.96
C LEU A 238 0.09 -1.21 -10.20
N ILE A 239 0.58 0.03 -10.31
CA ILE A 239 -0.02 1.21 -9.67
C ILE A 239 -1.40 1.52 -10.26
N LYS A 240 -1.55 1.44 -11.59
CA LYS A 240 -2.86 1.59 -12.27
C LYS A 240 -3.85 0.55 -11.76
N HIS A 241 -3.42 -0.70 -11.60
CA HIS A 241 -4.30 -1.75 -11.11
C HIS A 241 -4.71 -1.52 -9.64
N ALA A 242 -3.79 -1.07 -8.79
CA ALA A 242 -4.11 -0.65 -7.43
C ALA A 242 -5.13 0.51 -7.41
N ASN A 243 -4.95 1.51 -8.28
CA ASN A 243 -5.89 2.62 -8.47
C ASN A 243 -7.28 2.16 -8.94
N GLU A 244 -7.35 1.25 -9.91
CA GLU A 244 -8.61 0.67 -10.39
C GLU A 244 -9.40 0.01 -9.24
N ILE A 245 -8.71 -0.80 -8.42
CA ILE A 245 -9.31 -1.49 -7.28
C ILE A 245 -9.78 -0.50 -6.22
N SER A 246 -8.91 0.43 -5.82
CA SER A 246 -9.21 1.47 -4.82
C SER A 246 -10.34 2.38 -5.30
N GLY A 247 -10.37 2.73 -6.58
CA GLY A 247 -11.40 3.59 -7.14
C GLY A 247 -12.78 2.93 -7.13
N ILE A 248 -12.84 1.63 -7.42
CA ILE A 248 -14.09 0.85 -7.26
C ILE A 248 -14.53 0.84 -5.79
N ALA A 249 -13.59 0.70 -4.85
CA ALA A 249 -13.89 0.74 -3.43
C ALA A 249 -14.44 2.12 -3.01
N HIS A 250 -13.81 3.22 -3.41
CA HIS A 250 -14.29 4.59 -3.17
C HIS A 250 -15.71 4.83 -3.70
N VAL A 251 -16.01 4.38 -4.92
CA VAL A 251 -17.37 4.48 -5.49
C VAL A 251 -18.37 3.65 -4.68
N ALA A 252 -17.97 2.48 -4.17
CA ALA A 252 -18.82 1.68 -3.29
C ALA A 252 -19.12 2.40 -1.96
N LEU A 253 -18.14 3.11 -1.39
CA LEU A 253 -18.33 3.93 -0.19
C LEU A 253 -19.32 5.07 -0.41
N MET A 254 -19.18 5.81 -1.53
CA MET A 254 -20.13 6.87 -1.88
C MET A 254 -21.56 6.33 -1.96
N LYS A 255 -21.76 5.17 -2.62
CA LYS A 255 -23.07 4.52 -2.74
C LYS A 255 -23.62 4.00 -1.40
N ALA A 256 -22.75 3.66 -0.45
CA ALA A 256 -23.13 3.14 0.86
C ALA A 256 -23.45 4.25 1.89
N ALA A 257 -22.95 5.47 1.68
CA ALA A 257 -22.95 6.57 2.65
C ALA A 257 -24.27 6.76 3.41
N LYS A 258 -25.40 6.77 2.70
CA LYS A 258 -26.74 7.02 3.27
C LYS A 258 -27.28 5.84 4.09
N THR A 259 -26.77 4.64 3.84
CA THR A 259 -27.22 3.40 4.49
C THR A 259 -26.41 3.04 5.74
N THR A 260 -25.14 3.46 5.77
CA THR A 260 -24.24 3.31 6.91
C THR A 260 -24.53 4.34 8.02
N LYS A 261 -24.09 4.05 9.24
CA LYS A 261 -24.25 4.86 10.46
C LYS A 261 -22.95 5.10 11.20
N PHE A 262 -21.89 4.33 10.92
CA PHE A 262 -20.59 4.45 11.57
C PHE A 262 -19.44 4.44 10.56
N GLU A 263 -18.32 5.07 10.94
CA GLU A 263 -17.10 5.10 10.14
C GLU A 263 -16.58 3.68 9.81
N HIS A 264 -16.50 2.76 10.78
CA HIS A 264 -16.01 1.39 10.56
C HIS A 264 -16.87 0.57 9.57
N GLU A 265 -18.14 0.93 9.36
CA GLU A 265 -18.97 0.22 8.38
C GLU A 265 -18.49 0.55 6.96
N LEU A 266 -18.12 1.81 6.72
CA LEU A 266 -17.49 2.22 5.47
C LEU A 266 -16.08 1.65 5.34
N GLU A 267 -15.28 1.62 6.41
CA GLU A 267 -14.00 0.91 6.41
C GLU A 267 -14.16 -0.55 5.97
N GLY A 268 -15.13 -1.28 6.55
CA GLY A 268 -15.42 -2.67 6.18
C GLY A 268 -15.76 -2.85 4.71
N ILE A 269 -16.56 -1.94 4.14
CA ILE A 269 -16.92 -1.95 2.71
C ILE A 269 -15.69 -1.69 1.83
N PHE A 270 -14.81 -0.76 2.24
CA PHE A 270 -13.57 -0.49 1.52
C PHE A 270 -12.69 -1.74 1.46
N LEU A 271 -12.41 -2.33 2.63
CA LEU A 271 -11.60 -3.54 2.76
C LEU A 271 -12.18 -4.72 1.98
N GLU A 272 -13.49 -4.96 2.06
CA GLU A 272 -14.17 -6.01 1.30
C GLU A 272 -13.92 -5.85 -0.21
N ASN A 273 -14.07 -4.61 -0.71
CA ASN A 273 -13.92 -4.34 -2.14
C ASN A 273 -12.48 -4.55 -2.64
N CYS A 274 -11.49 -4.16 -1.84
CA CYS A 274 -10.08 -4.39 -2.15
C CYS A 274 -9.75 -5.91 -2.14
N ILE A 275 -10.11 -6.60 -1.05
CA ILE A 275 -9.79 -8.02 -0.85
C ILE A 275 -10.42 -8.90 -1.94
N ARG A 276 -11.69 -8.65 -2.30
CA ARG A 276 -12.40 -9.43 -3.33
C ARG A 276 -11.78 -9.29 -4.72
N ARG A 277 -10.94 -8.28 -4.95
CA ARG A 277 -10.27 -8.01 -6.22
C ARG A 277 -8.79 -8.38 -6.20
N GLY A 278 -8.32 -9.04 -5.15
CA GLY A 278 -6.95 -9.55 -5.04
C GLY A 278 -5.99 -8.63 -4.29
N ALA A 279 -6.37 -7.37 -4.02
CA ALA A 279 -5.60 -6.47 -3.16
C ALA A 279 -5.91 -6.76 -1.68
N ARG A 280 -5.26 -7.79 -1.13
CA ARG A 280 -5.50 -8.23 0.25
C ARG A 280 -5.04 -7.20 1.29
N ARG A 281 -4.08 -6.35 0.95
CA ARG A 281 -3.49 -5.35 1.85
C ARG A 281 -3.93 -3.96 1.42
N GLN A 282 -4.11 -3.10 2.42
CA GLN A 282 -4.16 -1.66 2.17
C GLN A 282 -2.73 -1.11 2.17
N ALA A 283 -2.50 -0.04 1.41
CA ALA A 283 -1.18 0.61 1.37
C ALA A 283 -0.86 1.29 2.72
N TYR A 284 -1.90 1.74 3.41
CA TYR A 284 -1.88 2.33 4.75
C TYR A 284 -3.24 2.07 5.42
N GLU A 285 -3.35 2.35 6.73
CA GLU A 285 -4.62 2.26 7.45
C GLU A 285 -5.58 3.33 6.93
N SER A 286 -6.74 2.91 6.42
CA SER A 286 -7.69 3.82 5.79
C SER A 286 -8.18 4.88 6.78
N ILE A 287 -8.32 6.10 6.31
CA ILE A 287 -8.80 7.25 7.08
C ILE A 287 -10.27 7.47 6.73
N ILE A 288 -11.15 7.19 7.68
CA ILE A 288 -12.61 7.29 7.51
C ILE A 288 -13.14 8.35 8.48
N ALA A 289 -13.00 9.61 8.09
CA ALA A 289 -13.13 10.74 9.00
C ALA A 289 -14.41 11.54 8.75
N SER A 290 -15.44 11.32 9.56
CA SER A 290 -16.72 12.02 9.45
C SER A 290 -16.71 13.40 10.13
N GLY A 291 -17.36 14.41 9.55
CA GLY A 291 -17.52 15.76 10.13
C GLY A 291 -16.19 16.39 10.56
N THR A 292 -16.13 16.91 11.79
CA THR A 292 -14.91 17.56 12.34
C THR A 292 -13.71 16.63 12.47
N ASN A 293 -13.88 15.30 12.43
CA ASN A 293 -12.75 14.37 12.40
C ASN A 293 -11.92 14.55 11.13
N ALA A 294 -12.53 15.00 10.02
CA ALA A 294 -11.85 15.29 8.76
C ALA A 294 -10.79 16.40 8.88
N ALA A 295 -10.76 17.16 9.98
CA ALA A 295 -9.69 18.10 10.30
C ALA A 295 -8.41 17.42 10.84
N THR A 296 -8.45 16.11 11.11
CA THR A 296 -7.30 15.31 11.57
C THR A 296 -6.70 14.57 10.38
N LEU A 297 -5.49 14.94 9.98
CA LEU A 297 -4.89 14.50 8.70
C LEU A 297 -4.74 12.98 8.58
N HIS A 298 -4.24 12.30 9.62
CA HIS A 298 -4.08 10.84 9.67
C HIS A 298 -5.04 10.22 10.70
N TYR A 299 -6.34 10.45 10.55
CA TYR A 299 -7.36 9.90 11.44
C TYR A 299 -7.58 8.40 11.18
N ILE A 300 -7.32 7.55 12.18
CA ILE A 300 -7.45 6.08 12.04
C ILE A 300 -8.39 5.44 13.07
N HIS A 301 -9.08 6.23 13.89
CA HIS A 301 -9.96 5.66 14.92
C HIS A 301 -11.19 4.97 14.31
N ASN A 302 -11.69 5.48 13.19
CA ASN A 302 -12.75 4.91 12.35
C ASN A 302 -13.94 4.35 13.13
N ASN A 303 -14.34 4.96 14.24
CA ASN A 303 -15.31 4.36 15.17
C ASN A 303 -16.43 5.31 15.61
N GLN A 304 -16.51 6.50 15.03
CA GLN A 304 -17.56 7.46 15.39
C GLN A 304 -18.85 7.16 14.64
N ALA A 305 -19.97 7.40 15.33
CA ALA A 305 -21.28 7.46 14.71
C ALA A 305 -21.39 8.73 13.87
N PHE A 306 -22.10 8.65 12.75
CA PHE A 306 -22.33 9.80 11.88
C PHE A 306 -23.24 10.84 12.53
N GLY A 307 -24.34 10.44 13.17
CA GLY A 307 -25.29 11.38 13.78
C GLY A 307 -25.71 12.48 12.80
N ASP A 308 -25.50 13.75 13.20
CA ASP A 308 -25.80 14.94 12.41
C ASP A 308 -24.61 15.46 11.57
N ARG A 309 -23.52 14.67 11.43
CA ARG A 309 -22.35 15.05 10.64
C ARG A 309 -22.70 15.20 9.16
N LEU A 310 -22.13 16.21 8.51
CA LEU A 310 -22.54 16.67 7.18
C LEU A 310 -21.85 15.90 6.06
N ASN A 311 -20.52 15.88 6.10
CA ASN A 311 -19.66 15.23 5.11
C ASN A 311 -18.71 14.25 5.78
N ILE A 312 -18.08 13.41 4.96
CA ILE A 312 -17.05 12.48 5.36
C ILE A 312 -15.88 12.57 4.39
N LEU A 313 -14.67 12.56 4.94
CA LEU A 313 -13.43 12.45 4.20
C LEU A 313 -12.97 11.00 4.28
N ILE A 314 -12.81 10.37 3.12
CA ILE A 314 -12.24 9.04 2.95
C ILE A 314 -10.90 9.21 2.28
N ASP A 315 -9.84 8.84 2.98
CA ASP A 315 -8.51 8.69 2.42
C ASP A 315 -8.13 7.21 2.54
N GLY A 316 -8.00 6.53 1.40
CA GLY A 316 -7.75 5.11 1.38
C GLY A 316 -7.28 4.61 0.03
N GLY A 317 -6.22 3.80 0.04
CA GLY A 317 -5.69 3.12 -1.12
C GLY A 317 -5.23 1.71 -0.79
N CYS A 318 -5.41 0.80 -1.73
CA CYS A 318 -4.96 -0.57 -1.64
C CYS A 318 -3.50 -0.73 -2.11
N GLU A 319 -2.87 -1.82 -1.68
CA GLU A 319 -1.60 -2.29 -2.21
C GLU A 319 -1.84 -3.53 -3.07
N TYR A 320 -1.36 -3.52 -4.31
CA TYR A 320 -1.34 -4.68 -5.20
C TYR A 320 0.09 -5.07 -5.53
N ASP A 321 0.48 -6.30 -5.18
CA ASP A 321 1.85 -6.82 -5.38
C ASP A 321 2.96 -5.85 -4.94
N LEU A 322 2.77 -5.21 -3.77
CA LEU A 322 3.66 -4.22 -3.16
C LEU A 322 3.71 -2.85 -3.83
N TYR A 323 2.79 -2.53 -4.75
CA TYR A 323 2.63 -1.18 -5.29
C TYR A 323 1.35 -0.56 -4.75
N ALA A 324 1.48 0.66 -4.25
CA ALA A 324 0.44 1.41 -3.59
C ALA A 324 -0.46 2.16 -4.59
N SER A 325 -1.64 2.50 -4.10
CA SER A 325 -2.47 3.62 -4.57
C SER A 325 -2.76 4.52 -3.37
N ASP A 326 -3.10 5.77 -3.61
CA ASP A 326 -3.43 6.76 -2.59
C ASP A 326 -4.52 7.70 -3.11
N ILE A 327 -5.71 7.62 -2.53
CA ILE A 327 -6.88 8.33 -3.06
C ILE A 327 -7.68 8.88 -1.88
N THR A 328 -7.89 10.20 -1.93
CA THR A 328 -8.79 10.90 -1.02
C THR A 328 -10.01 11.47 -1.74
N ARG A 329 -11.19 11.23 -1.18
CA ARG A 329 -12.47 11.85 -1.60
C ARG A 329 -13.28 12.31 -0.40
N VAL A 330 -14.00 13.41 -0.59
CA VAL A 330 -15.00 13.91 0.36
C VAL A 330 -16.38 13.86 -0.26
N PHE A 331 -17.38 13.39 0.48
CA PHE A 331 -18.76 13.34 0.01
C PHE A 331 -19.77 13.58 1.15
N PRO A 332 -20.99 14.05 0.84
CA PRO A 332 -22.01 14.34 1.85
C PRO A 332 -22.68 13.06 2.33
N LEU A 333 -22.81 12.87 3.64
CA LEU A 333 -23.40 11.65 4.22
C LEU A 333 -24.91 11.52 3.92
N ASN A 334 -25.59 12.64 3.67
CA ASN A 334 -27.02 12.69 3.34
C ASN A 334 -27.31 12.79 1.82
N GLY A 335 -26.27 12.86 0.98
CA GLY A 335 -26.38 12.99 -0.47
C GLY A 335 -26.40 14.41 -1.04
N LYS A 336 -26.27 15.45 -0.21
CA LYS A 336 -26.11 16.84 -0.69
C LYS A 336 -25.17 17.65 0.19
N PHE A 337 -24.22 18.35 -0.39
CA PHE A 337 -23.36 19.25 0.38
C PHE A 337 -24.17 20.43 0.95
N THR A 338 -23.82 20.85 2.16
CA THR A 338 -24.25 22.17 2.66
C THR A 338 -23.57 23.27 1.84
N GLN A 339 -24.02 24.51 2.02
CA GLN A 339 -23.41 25.64 1.33
C GLN A 339 -21.91 25.73 1.65
N GLU A 340 -21.56 25.70 2.93
CA GLU A 340 -20.18 25.85 3.41
C GLU A 340 -19.30 24.67 2.94
N SER A 341 -19.78 23.43 3.03
CA SER A 341 -19.03 22.28 2.53
C SER A 341 -18.87 22.33 1.00
N ARG A 342 -19.88 22.82 0.26
CA ARG A 342 -19.81 22.99 -1.21
C ARG A 342 -18.82 24.07 -1.61
N GLU A 343 -18.79 25.20 -0.90
CA GLU A 343 -17.85 26.31 -1.13
C GLU A 343 -16.40 25.83 -0.94
N ILE A 344 -16.11 25.14 0.17
CA ILE A 344 -14.76 24.61 0.44
C ILE A 344 -14.40 23.47 -0.51
N TYR A 345 -15.34 22.57 -0.82
CA TYR A 345 -15.10 21.52 -1.81
C TYR A 345 -14.75 22.08 -3.18
N SER A 346 -15.49 23.09 -3.65
CA SER A 346 -15.25 23.73 -4.94
C SER A 346 -13.89 24.44 -4.97
N LEU A 347 -13.49 25.07 -3.85
CA LEU A 347 -12.17 25.67 -3.72
C LEU A 347 -11.05 24.63 -3.80
N VAL A 348 -11.16 23.52 -3.05
CA VAL A 348 -10.15 22.45 -3.07
C VAL A 348 -10.09 21.76 -4.43
N LEU A 349 -11.23 21.55 -5.09
CA LEU A 349 -11.27 21.03 -6.46
C LEU A 349 -10.54 21.97 -7.41
N LYS A 350 -10.76 23.28 -7.31
CA LYS A 350 -10.01 24.27 -8.11
C LYS A 350 -8.51 24.21 -7.80
N MET A 351 -8.12 24.13 -6.53
CA MET A 351 -6.70 23.99 -6.13
C MET A 351 -6.08 22.76 -6.80
N GLN A 352 -6.78 21.63 -6.82
CA GLN A 352 -6.29 20.39 -7.43
C GLN A 352 -6.16 20.49 -8.95
N LEU A 353 -7.20 20.97 -9.63
CA LEU A 353 -7.20 21.09 -11.09
C LEU A 353 -6.10 22.04 -11.59
N ASP A 354 -5.91 23.17 -10.91
CA ASP A 354 -4.84 24.12 -11.25
C ASP A 354 -3.46 23.52 -10.96
N ALA A 355 -3.30 22.78 -9.85
CA ALA A 355 -2.05 22.09 -9.54
C ALA A 355 -1.70 21.03 -10.61
N LEU A 356 -2.67 20.21 -10.99
CA LEU A 356 -2.56 19.20 -12.04
C LEU A 356 -2.12 19.83 -13.37
N ALA A 357 -2.73 20.96 -13.76
CA ALA A 357 -2.40 21.66 -15.00
C ALA A 357 -0.94 22.16 -15.08
N MET A 358 -0.25 22.27 -13.95
CA MET A 358 1.17 22.67 -13.89
C MET A 358 2.14 21.50 -14.01
N ILE A 359 1.68 20.26 -13.85
CA ILE A 359 2.54 19.08 -13.80
C ILE A 359 3.13 18.82 -15.18
N ARG A 360 4.46 18.81 -15.22
CA ARG A 360 5.30 18.43 -16.36
C ARG A 360 6.74 18.21 -15.87
N PRO A 361 7.60 17.51 -16.62
CA PRO A 361 8.99 17.34 -16.24
C PRO A 361 9.71 18.69 -16.04
N GLY A 362 10.53 18.76 -15.01
CA GLY A 362 11.37 19.92 -14.68
C GLY A 362 10.70 21.02 -13.86
N ILE A 363 9.38 20.99 -13.62
CA ILE A 363 8.74 21.93 -12.69
C ILE A 363 9.16 21.62 -11.25
N LEU A 364 9.53 22.65 -10.48
CA LEU A 364 9.82 22.49 -9.05
C LEU A 364 8.52 22.31 -8.27
N TRP A 365 8.44 21.27 -7.44
CA TRP A 365 7.21 20.98 -6.67
C TRP A 365 6.79 22.14 -5.75
N ASP A 366 7.75 22.82 -5.13
CA ASP A 366 7.54 24.03 -4.32
C ASP A 366 6.74 25.11 -5.08
N THR A 367 6.94 25.24 -6.40
CA THR A 367 6.21 26.22 -7.23
C THR A 367 4.72 25.87 -7.35
N ILE A 368 4.39 24.58 -7.50
CA ILE A 368 2.99 24.14 -7.55
C ILE A 368 2.36 24.31 -6.17
N HIS A 369 3.07 23.93 -5.10
CA HIS A 369 2.60 24.09 -3.73
C HIS A 369 2.33 25.56 -3.34
N GLU A 370 3.21 26.50 -3.68
CA GLU A 370 2.98 27.93 -3.46
C GLU A 370 1.76 28.44 -4.26
N THR A 371 1.58 27.96 -5.50
CA THR A 371 0.44 28.32 -6.34
C THR A 371 -0.87 27.85 -5.72
N VAL A 372 -0.90 26.64 -5.16
CA VAL A 372 -2.05 26.11 -4.42
C VAL A 372 -2.40 26.97 -3.21
N HIS A 373 -1.39 27.44 -2.46
CA HIS A 373 -1.63 28.40 -1.37
C HIS A 373 -2.21 29.73 -1.87
N LYS A 374 -1.74 30.26 -3.00
CA LYS A 374 -2.30 31.48 -3.62
C LYS A 374 -3.77 31.30 -3.99
N ILE A 375 -4.14 30.14 -4.54
CA ILE A 375 -5.53 29.80 -4.88
C ILE A 375 -6.39 29.72 -3.61
N LEU A 376 -5.91 29.04 -2.57
CA LEU A 376 -6.59 29.00 -1.26
C LEU A 376 -6.85 30.40 -0.72
N ILE A 377 -5.82 31.25 -0.73
CA ILE A 377 -5.91 32.62 -0.20
C ILE A 377 -6.93 33.44 -1.00
N GLN A 378 -6.90 33.36 -2.33
CA GLN A 378 -7.88 34.06 -3.16
C GLN A 378 -9.30 33.55 -2.88
N GLY A 379 -9.50 32.23 -2.82
CA GLY A 379 -10.81 31.66 -2.49
C GLY A 379 -11.32 32.07 -1.12
N PHE A 380 -10.45 32.16 -0.12
CA PHE A 380 -10.81 32.63 1.21
C PHE A 380 -11.13 34.13 1.25
N LEU A 381 -10.47 34.96 0.43
CA LEU A 381 -10.84 36.37 0.25
C LEU A 381 -12.23 36.49 -0.40
N ASP A 382 -12.52 35.68 -1.42
CA ASP A 382 -13.80 35.67 -2.12
C ASP A 382 -14.95 35.23 -1.20
N LEU A 383 -14.70 34.24 -0.33
CA LEU A 383 -15.66 33.78 0.70
C LEU A 383 -15.73 34.71 1.92
N GLY A 384 -14.85 35.69 2.03
CA GLY A 384 -14.74 36.61 3.16
C GLY A 384 -14.17 35.99 4.45
N ILE A 385 -13.63 34.76 4.40
CA ILE A 385 -12.90 34.14 5.52
C ILE A 385 -11.59 34.89 5.77
N PHE A 386 -10.90 35.25 4.68
CA PHE A 386 -9.81 36.22 4.73
C PHE A 386 -10.28 37.62 4.35
N HIS A 387 -9.63 38.64 4.91
CA HIS A 387 -9.95 40.05 4.67
C HIS A 387 -8.73 40.94 4.94
N ASN A 388 -8.83 42.25 4.65
CA ASN A 388 -7.80 43.26 4.96
C ASN A 388 -6.37 42.96 4.47
N GLY A 389 -6.22 42.25 3.35
CA GLY A 389 -4.93 41.96 2.74
C GLY A 389 -5.07 41.45 1.32
N THR A 390 -4.00 41.59 0.55
CA THR A 390 -3.84 40.99 -0.77
C THR A 390 -3.37 39.54 -0.67
N VAL A 391 -3.47 38.78 -1.77
CA VAL A 391 -2.95 37.40 -1.85
C VAL A 391 -1.49 37.32 -1.42
N ASP A 392 -0.65 38.21 -1.95
CA ASP A 392 0.79 38.21 -1.68
C ASP A 392 1.11 38.58 -0.22
N GLU A 393 0.38 39.52 0.39
CA GLU A 393 0.58 39.88 1.80
C GLU A 393 0.23 38.73 2.74
N ILE A 394 -0.90 38.05 2.50
CA ILE A 394 -1.35 36.92 3.32
C ILE A 394 -0.39 35.73 3.15
N LEU A 395 0.05 35.46 1.93
CA LEU A 395 1.03 34.43 1.61
C LEU A 395 2.37 34.70 2.30
N ALA A 396 2.90 35.93 2.18
CA ALA A 396 4.15 36.34 2.81
C ALA A 396 4.10 36.17 4.34
N ASN A 397 2.92 36.35 4.95
CA ASN A 397 2.74 36.12 6.38
C ASN A 397 2.55 34.65 6.75
N ARG A 398 2.32 33.74 5.79
CA ARG A 398 2.04 32.29 5.98
C ARG A 398 0.71 32.01 6.68
N THR A 399 -0.26 32.92 6.61
CA THR A 399 -1.56 32.74 7.27
C THR A 399 -2.35 31.56 6.70
N SER A 400 -2.17 31.24 5.42
CA SER A 400 -2.78 30.08 4.77
C SER A 400 -2.33 28.73 5.35
N CYS A 401 -1.16 28.65 5.99
CA CYS A 401 -0.64 27.43 6.60
C CYS A 401 -1.50 26.96 7.80
N ALA A 402 -2.36 27.82 8.36
CA ALA A 402 -3.35 27.41 9.35
C ALA A 402 -4.43 26.47 8.79
N PHE A 403 -4.69 26.57 7.47
CA PHE A 403 -5.78 25.87 6.79
C PHE A 403 -5.30 24.81 5.80
N LEU A 404 -4.07 24.91 5.31
CA LEU A 404 -3.36 23.86 4.57
C LEU A 404 -2.00 23.63 5.27
N PRO A 405 -1.95 22.74 6.29
CA PRO A 405 -0.76 22.55 7.11
C PRO A 405 0.19 21.44 6.62
N HIS A 406 -0.15 20.73 5.54
CA HIS A 406 0.65 19.64 4.99
C HIS A 406 1.17 19.96 3.58
N GLY A 407 2.10 19.13 3.09
CA GLY A 407 2.62 19.25 1.73
C GLY A 407 1.57 18.90 0.66
N LEU A 408 1.72 19.45 -0.54
CA LEU A 408 0.77 19.24 -1.66
C LEU A 408 0.67 17.78 -2.14
N GLY A 409 1.67 16.96 -1.85
CA GLY A 409 1.75 15.58 -2.30
C GLY A 409 3.16 15.05 -2.27
N HIS A 410 3.31 13.82 -2.73
CA HIS A 410 4.51 13.02 -2.58
C HIS A 410 4.67 11.98 -3.67
N HIS A 411 5.91 11.53 -3.91
CA HIS A 411 6.09 10.37 -4.77
C HIS A 411 5.31 9.17 -4.20
N MET A 412 4.77 8.37 -5.11
CA MET A 412 4.10 7.12 -4.79
C MET A 412 4.67 6.00 -5.68
N GLY A 413 4.74 4.79 -5.16
CA GLY A 413 5.21 3.62 -5.90
C GLY A 413 5.05 2.37 -5.07
N MET A 414 6.16 1.78 -4.62
CA MET A 414 6.08 0.61 -3.75
C MET A 414 5.72 0.94 -2.29
N ASP A 415 5.96 2.19 -1.91
CA ASP A 415 5.49 2.77 -0.64
C ASP A 415 4.51 3.89 -0.98
N THR A 416 3.52 4.13 -0.11
CA THR A 416 2.60 5.28 -0.23
C THR A 416 3.39 6.59 -0.28
N HIS A 417 4.23 6.80 0.74
CA HIS A 417 5.26 7.85 0.73
C HIS A 417 6.56 7.28 0.15
N ASP A 418 6.67 7.27 -1.16
CA ASP A 418 7.79 6.68 -1.89
C ASP A 418 9.09 7.49 -1.80
N THR A 419 10.18 6.91 -2.29
CA THR A 419 11.54 7.42 -2.11
C THR A 419 11.92 8.55 -3.08
N GLY A 420 13.10 9.15 -2.89
CA GLY A 420 13.69 10.10 -3.83
C GLY A 420 13.02 11.48 -3.90
N GLY A 421 12.22 11.86 -2.92
CA GLY A 421 11.60 13.19 -2.83
C GLY A 421 12.47 14.27 -2.16
N HIS A 422 13.52 13.89 -1.42
CA HIS A 422 14.44 14.80 -0.72
C HIS A 422 13.74 15.82 0.22
N PRO A 423 12.88 15.38 1.16
CA PRO A 423 12.20 16.28 2.08
C PRO A 423 13.18 17.06 2.97
N ASN A 424 12.80 18.28 3.35
CA ASN A 424 13.52 19.07 4.35
C ASN A 424 12.63 19.35 5.56
N TYR A 425 12.46 18.36 6.45
CA TYR A 425 11.67 18.52 7.67
C TYR A 425 12.26 19.51 8.69
N SER A 426 13.51 19.96 8.47
CA SER A 426 14.15 20.98 9.30
C SER A 426 13.90 22.41 8.81
N ASP A 427 13.19 22.58 7.69
CA ASP A 427 12.84 23.89 7.15
C ASP A 427 12.05 24.71 8.20
N SER A 428 12.54 25.92 8.46
CA SER A 428 11.90 26.82 9.42
C SER A 428 10.59 27.37 8.90
N ASP A 429 10.40 27.43 7.57
CA ASP A 429 9.17 27.91 6.95
C ASP A 429 8.08 26.82 7.03
N PRO A 430 6.96 27.07 7.74
CA PRO A 430 5.91 26.07 7.92
C PRO A 430 5.26 25.62 6.60
N MET A 431 5.31 26.46 5.55
CA MET A 431 4.76 26.11 4.25
C MET A 431 5.54 24.94 3.62
N TYR A 432 6.86 24.95 3.73
CA TYR A 432 7.71 23.97 3.04
C TYR A 432 8.15 22.79 3.90
N ARG A 433 8.04 22.90 5.24
CA ARG A 433 8.51 21.90 6.20
C ARG A 433 7.98 20.49 5.93
N TYR A 434 6.72 20.36 5.54
CA TYR A 434 6.05 19.08 5.39
C TYR A 434 5.96 18.59 3.94
N LEU A 435 6.58 19.29 2.99
CA LEU A 435 6.71 18.79 1.62
C LEU A 435 7.62 17.56 1.59
N ARG A 436 7.13 16.49 0.95
CA ARG A 436 7.87 15.25 0.77
C ARG A 436 8.73 15.24 -0.49
N VAL A 437 8.41 16.11 -1.45
CA VAL A 437 9.17 16.35 -2.69
C VAL A 437 9.67 17.79 -2.69
N ARG A 438 10.98 18.00 -2.78
CA ARG A 438 11.63 19.34 -2.84
C ARG A 438 12.54 19.49 -4.06
N ILE A 439 12.28 18.69 -5.10
CA ILE A 439 13.07 18.64 -6.33
C ILE A 439 12.19 18.88 -7.56
N PRO A 440 12.79 19.21 -8.73
CA PRO A 440 12.05 19.21 -9.98
C PRO A 440 11.46 17.83 -10.30
N LEU A 441 10.20 17.81 -10.77
CA LEU A 441 9.54 16.56 -11.16
C LEU A 441 10.27 15.88 -12.32
N LYS A 442 10.48 14.57 -12.19
CA LYS A 442 11.10 13.76 -13.23
C LYS A 442 10.02 13.11 -14.10
N GLU A 443 10.29 12.96 -15.38
CA GLU A 443 9.45 12.13 -16.25
C GLU A 443 9.37 10.71 -15.66
N ARG A 444 8.18 10.12 -15.75
CA ARG A 444 7.82 8.80 -15.21
C ARG A 444 7.84 8.67 -13.69
N ALA A 445 7.97 9.77 -12.96
CA ALA A 445 7.60 9.78 -11.55
C ALA A 445 6.08 9.64 -11.41
N VAL A 446 5.64 8.90 -10.40
CA VAL A 446 4.24 8.92 -9.95
C VAL A 446 4.19 9.76 -8.67
N ILE A 447 3.25 10.68 -8.59
CA ILE A 447 3.10 11.65 -7.50
C ILE A 447 1.63 11.83 -7.14
N THR A 448 1.33 11.97 -5.85
CA THR A 448 -0.01 12.36 -5.36
C THR A 448 -0.22 13.86 -5.54
N VAL A 449 -1.46 14.27 -5.82
CA VAL A 449 -1.86 15.68 -5.87
C VAL A 449 -3.05 15.90 -4.96
N GLU A 450 -2.77 16.29 -3.72
CA GLU A 450 -3.69 16.20 -2.58
C GLU A 450 -3.91 17.53 -1.85
N PRO A 451 -4.24 18.65 -2.52
CA PRO A 451 -4.57 19.87 -1.80
C PRO A 451 -5.73 19.64 -0.83
N GLY A 452 -5.70 20.37 0.29
CA GLY A 452 -6.78 20.34 1.26
C GLY A 452 -6.96 21.65 2.01
N VAL A 453 -8.14 21.78 2.62
CA VAL A 453 -8.53 22.88 3.50
C VAL A 453 -9.14 22.28 4.76
N TYR A 454 -8.59 22.63 5.93
CA TYR A 454 -8.98 22.05 7.21
C TYR A 454 -9.34 23.15 8.22
N PHE A 455 -10.41 22.89 8.97
CA PHE A 455 -10.90 23.72 10.07
C PHE A 455 -10.56 23.04 11.40
N CYS A 456 -9.26 22.88 11.66
CA CYS A 456 -8.76 22.30 12.91
C CYS A 456 -8.58 23.40 13.97
N GLU A 457 -9.42 23.42 15.00
CA GLU A 457 -9.40 24.46 16.04
C GLU A 457 -8.02 24.57 16.72
N PHE A 458 -7.38 23.44 17.03
CA PHE A 458 -6.06 23.43 17.68
C PHE A 458 -4.97 24.09 16.83
N ILE A 459 -5.02 23.92 15.51
CA ILE A 459 -4.05 24.50 14.57
C ILE A 459 -4.37 25.97 14.28
N ILE A 460 -5.64 26.32 14.16
CA ILE A 460 -6.08 27.67 13.76
C ILE A 460 -6.03 28.66 14.93
N LYS A 461 -6.35 28.24 16.16
CA LYS A 461 -6.43 29.12 17.32
C LYS A 461 -5.17 29.98 17.55
N PRO A 462 -3.93 29.45 17.48
CA PRO A 462 -2.73 30.27 17.57
C PRO A 462 -2.66 31.41 16.54
N TYR A 463 -3.15 31.20 15.31
CA TYR A 463 -3.20 32.24 14.27
C TYR A 463 -4.29 33.29 14.56
N LEU A 464 -5.38 32.89 15.21
CA LEU A 464 -6.41 33.82 15.64
C LEU A 464 -5.93 34.73 16.77
N ASP A 465 -5.03 34.25 17.62
CA ASP A 465 -4.52 34.99 18.78
C ASP A 465 -3.28 35.86 18.45
N ASP A 466 -2.58 35.59 17.34
CA ASP A 466 -1.43 36.37 16.88
C ASP A 466 -1.85 37.60 16.03
N PRO A 467 -1.52 38.84 16.43
CA PRO A 467 -1.77 40.06 15.65
C PRO A 467 -1.23 40.06 14.21
N LYS A 468 -0.18 39.28 13.94
CA LYS A 468 0.37 39.10 12.59
C LYS A 468 -0.67 38.49 11.63
N HIS A 469 -1.44 37.55 12.14
CA HIS A 469 -2.35 36.71 11.37
C HIS A 469 -3.81 37.12 11.54
N ASN A 470 -4.23 37.43 12.75
CA ASN A 470 -5.64 37.64 13.10
C ASN A 470 -6.30 38.80 12.33
N LYS A 471 -5.54 39.83 11.96
CA LYS A 471 -5.99 40.96 11.15
C LYS A 471 -6.49 40.55 9.77
N TYR A 472 -6.03 39.39 9.28
CA TYR A 472 -6.42 38.83 8.00
C TYR A 472 -7.55 37.80 8.10
N ILE A 473 -7.96 37.38 9.29
CA ILE A 473 -8.97 36.31 9.46
C ILE A 473 -10.26 36.91 10.03
N ASN A 474 -11.37 36.72 9.33
CA ASN A 474 -12.68 37.16 9.79
C ASN A 474 -13.31 36.05 10.64
N ARG A 475 -13.25 36.20 11.97
CA ARG A 475 -13.76 35.21 12.92
C ARG A 475 -15.27 34.94 12.73
N GLU A 476 -16.06 35.98 12.49
CA GLU A 476 -17.52 35.84 12.31
C GLU A 476 -17.89 35.03 11.07
N VAL A 477 -17.10 35.17 10.00
CA VAL A 477 -17.30 34.37 8.78
C VAL A 477 -16.74 32.96 8.98
N LEU A 478 -15.54 32.83 9.56
CA LEU A 478 -14.90 31.55 9.87
C LEU A 478 -15.80 30.64 10.71
N ASP A 479 -16.55 31.20 11.67
CA ASP A 479 -17.41 30.44 12.58
C ASP A 479 -18.48 29.58 11.88
N LYS A 480 -18.81 29.89 10.63
CA LYS A 480 -19.74 29.11 9.80
C LYS A 480 -19.14 27.80 9.29
N TYR A 481 -17.82 27.70 9.19
CA TYR A 481 -17.13 26.61 8.49
C TYR A 481 -16.57 25.51 9.39
N TRP A 482 -16.58 25.67 10.73
CA TRP A 482 -16.01 24.68 11.65
C TRP A 482 -16.57 23.27 11.46
N THR A 483 -17.86 23.15 11.13
CA THR A 483 -18.55 21.86 10.95
C THR A 483 -18.17 21.14 9.65
N VAL A 484 -17.55 21.84 8.68
CA VAL A 484 -16.99 21.23 7.47
C VAL A 484 -15.90 20.21 7.85
N GLY A 485 -15.15 20.52 8.92
CA GLY A 485 -14.03 19.72 9.38
C GLY A 485 -12.83 19.84 8.44
N GLY A 486 -12.87 19.16 7.29
CA GLY A 486 -11.82 19.25 6.29
C GLY A 486 -12.25 18.70 4.95
N VAL A 487 -11.64 19.23 3.89
CA VAL A 487 -11.76 18.70 2.53
C VAL A 487 -10.36 18.48 1.97
N ARG A 488 -10.12 17.29 1.43
CA ARG A 488 -8.95 16.94 0.63
C ARG A 488 -9.42 16.19 -0.61
N ILE A 489 -8.83 16.48 -1.76
CA ILE A 489 -9.09 15.76 -3.01
C ILE A 489 -7.74 15.35 -3.56
N GLU A 490 -7.54 14.05 -3.70
CA GLU A 490 -6.24 13.46 -4.02
C GLU A 490 -6.33 12.48 -5.17
N ASP A 491 -5.39 12.62 -6.10
CA ASP A 491 -5.20 11.67 -7.18
C ASP A 491 -3.73 11.27 -7.31
N ASP A 492 -3.53 10.07 -7.81
CA ASP A 492 -2.27 9.53 -8.26
C ASP A 492 -2.03 9.90 -9.72
N VAL A 493 -0.92 10.58 -10.02
CA VAL A 493 -0.60 10.96 -11.40
C VAL A 493 0.79 10.53 -11.83
N LEU A 494 0.88 10.01 -13.05
CA LEU A 494 2.14 9.72 -13.73
C LEU A 494 2.59 10.98 -14.49
N VAL A 495 3.79 11.48 -14.19
CA VAL A 495 4.40 12.57 -14.96
C VAL A 495 4.81 12.03 -16.33
N THR A 496 4.23 12.56 -17.39
CA THR A 496 4.56 12.20 -18.78
C THR A 496 5.54 13.20 -19.37
N LYS A 497 6.06 12.94 -20.57
CA LYS A 497 7.02 13.83 -21.25
C LYS A 497 6.59 15.30 -21.31
N ASP A 498 5.31 15.55 -21.58
CA ASP A 498 4.79 16.89 -21.85
C ASP A 498 3.66 17.30 -20.87
N GLY A 499 3.43 16.52 -19.80
CA GLY A 499 2.34 16.77 -18.85
C GLY A 499 2.21 15.68 -17.80
N TYR A 500 0.98 15.17 -17.62
CA TYR A 500 0.67 14.06 -16.72
C TYR A 500 -0.40 13.14 -17.31
N GLU A 501 -0.49 11.91 -16.79
CA GLU A 501 -1.62 11.00 -16.91
C GLU A 501 -2.21 10.80 -15.51
N ASN A 502 -3.51 11.06 -15.34
CA ASN A 502 -4.18 10.76 -14.08
C ASN A 502 -4.52 9.28 -14.00
N LEU A 503 -4.02 8.60 -12.96
CA LEU A 503 -4.23 7.17 -12.75
C LEU A 503 -5.50 6.91 -11.93
N THR A 504 -6.02 7.93 -11.25
CA THR A 504 -7.21 7.87 -10.42
C THR A 504 -8.47 8.19 -11.24
N ASP A 505 -9.35 7.19 -11.40
CA ASP A 505 -10.62 7.30 -12.13
C ASP A 505 -11.84 7.42 -11.19
N VAL A 506 -11.67 8.10 -10.05
CA VAL A 506 -12.76 8.33 -9.09
C VAL A 506 -13.37 9.71 -9.32
N VAL A 507 -14.69 9.78 -9.40
CA VAL A 507 -15.41 11.05 -9.55
C VAL A 507 -15.00 12.07 -8.49
N LYS A 508 -14.76 13.30 -8.93
CA LYS A 508 -14.39 14.45 -8.09
C LYS A 508 -15.18 15.72 -8.42
N GLU A 509 -15.88 15.73 -9.55
CA GLU A 509 -16.75 16.86 -9.88
C GLU A 509 -17.91 16.85 -8.90
N ILE A 510 -18.19 18.00 -8.29
CA ILE A 510 -19.07 18.07 -7.12
C ILE A 510 -20.46 17.48 -7.39
N ASP A 511 -21.02 17.73 -8.58
CA ASP A 511 -22.33 17.23 -8.96
C ASP A 511 -22.30 15.72 -9.29
N ASP A 512 -21.17 15.19 -9.78
CA ASP A 512 -20.97 13.74 -9.98
C ASP A 512 -20.83 13.00 -8.65
N VAL A 513 -20.17 13.60 -7.67
CA VAL A 513 -20.10 13.07 -6.31
C VAL A 513 -21.49 12.99 -5.70
N GLU A 514 -22.29 14.06 -5.75
CA GLU A 514 -23.67 14.04 -5.25
C GLU A 514 -24.54 13.03 -6.00
N ARG A 515 -24.42 12.91 -7.33
CA ARG A 515 -25.13 11.88 -8.12
C ARG A 515 -24.76 10.46 -7.66
N THR A 516 -23.47 10.19 -7.50
CA THR A 516 -22.96 8.88 -7.10
C THR A 516 -23.46 8.49 -5.71
N VAL A 517 -23.45 9.42 -4.75
CA VAL A 517 -23.99 9.18 -3.40
C VAL A 517 -25.50 8.92 -3.42
N ASN A 518 -26.22 9.54 -4.35
CA ASN A 518 -27.65 9.31 -4.54
C ASN A 518 -27.97 8.07 -5.38
N GLY A 519 -26.96 7.35 -5.87
CA GLY A 519 -27.11 6.13 -6.67
C GLY A 519 -27.63 6.37 -8.09
N VAL A 520 -27.42 7.58 -8.64
CA VAL A 520 -27.85 8.00 -9.98
C VAL A 520 -26.71 7.94 -10.97
#